data_AF-F3C223-F1
#
_entry.id   AF-F3C223-F1
#
_cell.length_a   1.000
_cell.length_b   1.000
_cell.length_c   1.000
_cell.angle_alpha   90.00
_cell.angle_beta   90.00
_cell.angle_gamma   90.00
#
_symmetry.space_group_name_H-M   'P 1'
#
loop_
_entity.id
_entity.type
_entity.pdbx_description
1 polymer ?
#
loop_
_entity_poly.entity_id
_entity_poly.type
_entity_poly.pdbx_seq_one_letter_code
_entity_poly.pdbx_strand_id
1 'polypeptide(L)' 'MIAETTFRLLIDTARDTALPWHWRCLCLDQAWRPLRDLQAIASTPARRQRWQACVHQLATCVLQPSISLSELVQGHCDE' A
#
# COMPACT_ATOMS: atom_id res chain seq x y z
N MET A 1 -3.12 1.67 -15.26
CA MET A 1 -2.34 0.49 -15.68
C MET A 1 -2.40 -0.53 -14.55
N ILE A 2 -2.45 -1.83 -14.85
CA ILE A 2 -2.63 -2.87 -13.82
C ILE A 2 -1.59 -2.74 -12.69
N ALA A 3 -0.30 -2.60 -13.02
CA ALA A 3 0.77 -2.45 -12.03
C ALA A 3 0.58 -1.23 -11.10
N GLU A 4 0.10 -0.10 -11.61
CA GLU A 4 -0.15 1.10 -10.79
C GLU A 4 -1.31 0.88 -9.82
N THR A 5 -2.39 0.26 -10.29
CA THR A 5 -3.54 -0.09 -9.46
C THR A 5 -3.16 -1.13 -8.41
N THR A 6 -2.36 -2.14 -8.77
CA THR A 6 -1.85 -3.15 -7.82
C THR A 6 -0.95 -2.52 -6.77
N PHE A 7 -0.04 -1.62 -7.15
CA PHE A 7 0.79 -0.88 -6.18
C PHE A 7 -0.07 -0.10 -5.18
N ARG A 8 -1.04 0.66 -5.68
CA ARG A 8 -1.94 1.46 -4.82
C ARG A 8 -2.73 0.56 -3.86
N LEU A 9 -3.30 -0.53 -4.36
CA LEU A 9 -4.01 -1.50 -3.54
C LEU A 9 -3.12 -2.05 -2.42
N LEU A 10 -1.87 -2.43 -2.72
CA LEU A 10 -0.94 -2.93 -1.70
C LEU A 10 -0.61 -1.86 -0.64
N ILE A 11 -0.41 -0.61 -1.04
CA ILE A 11 -0.16 0.50 -0.10
C ILE A 11 -1.39 0.79 0.76
N ASP A 12 -2.59 0.81 0.17
CA ASP A 12 -3.83 1.07 0.88
C ASP A 12 -4.12 -0.05 1.89
N THR A 13 -3.98 -1.32 1.47
CA THR A 13 -4.09 -2.49 2.35
C THR A 13 -3.02 -2.49 3.45
N ALA A 14 -1.78 -2.10 3.15
CA ALA A 14 -0.75 -1.97 4.18
C ALA A 14 -1.10 -0.90 5.24
N ARG A 15 -1.84 0.15 4.85
CA ARG A 15 -2.24 1.23 5.75
C ARG A 15 -3.50 0.93 6.56
N ASP A 16 -4.29 -0.04 6.14
CA ASP A 16 -5.50 -0.47 6.84
C ASP A 16 -5.15 -1.05 8.22
N THR A 17 -5.51 -0.33 9.28
CA THR A 17 -5.23 -0.71 10.66
C THR A 17 -6.12 -1.84 11.16
N ALA A 18 -7.23 -2.15 10.47
CA ALA A 18 -8.10 -3.28 10.80
C ALA A 18 -7.45 -4.63 10.45
N LEU A 19 -6.45 -4.63 9.55
CA LEU A 19 -5.75 -5.84 9.16
C LEU A 19 -4.65 -6.19 10.17
N PRO A 20 -4.38 -7.49 10.40
CA PRO A 20 -3.28 -7.90 11.25
C PRO A 20 -1.93 -7.43 10.69
N TRP A 21 -1.02 -7.04 11.58
CA TRP A 21 0.31 -6.49 11.25
C TRP A 21 1.06 -7.29 10.18
N HIS A 22 1.04 -8.63 10.28
CA HIS A 22 1.76 -9.50 9.34
C HIS A 22 1.23 -9.40 7.90
N TRP A 23 -0.08 -9.25 7.68
CA TRP A 23 -0.65 -9.04 6.34
C TRP A 23 -0.25 -7.69 5.78
N ARG A 24 -0.20 -6.66 6.64
CA ARG A 24 0.21 -5.30 6.26
C ARG A 24 1.68 -5.24 5.87
N CYS A 25 2.56 -5.90 6.63
CA CYS A 25 3.97 -6.06 6.26
C CYS A 25 4.13 -6.81 4.95
N LEU A 26 3.39 -7.91 4.76
CA LEU A 26 3.42 -8.67 3.50
C LEU A 26 3.04 -7.80 2.30
N CYS A 27 2.07 -6.88 2.45
CA CYS A 27 1.71 -5.96 1.38
C CYS A 27 2.86 -5.02 1.00
N LEU A 28 3.59 -4.47 1.99
CA LEU A 28 4.79 -3.67 1.72
C LEU A 28 5.90 -4.50 1.05
N ASP A 29 6.12 -5.72 1.51
CA ASP A 29 7.11 -6.65 0.95
C ASP A 29 6.77 -7.06 -0.49
N GLN A 30 5.50 -7.00 -0.91
CA GLN A 30 5.10 -7.27 -2.29
C GLN A 30 5.01 -6.01 -3.16
N ALA A 31 4.96 -4.80 -2.58
CA ALA A 31 4.77 -3.55 -3.32
C ALA A 31 5.92 -3.22 -4.29
N TRP A 32 7.13 -3.77 -4.07
CA TRP A 32 8.25 -3.57 -5.01
C TRP A 32 8.02 -4.20 -6.39
N ARG A 33 7.22 -5.28 -6.48
CA ARG A 33 6.97 -5.98 -7.76
C ARG A 33 6.24 -5.09 -8.76
N PRO A 34 5.05 -4.53 -8.46
CA PRO A 34 4.40 -3.61 -9.37
C PRO A 34 5.22 -2.32 -9.59
N LEU A 35 5.99 -1.87 -8.59
CA LEU A 35 6.90 -0.72 -8.75
C LEU A 35 7.97 -0.97 -9.83
N ARG A 36 8.57 -2.16 -9.85
CA ARG A 36 9.51 -2.59 -10.88
C ARG A 36 8.84 -2.66 -12.25
N ASP A 37 7.63 -3.20 -12.33
CA ASP A 37 6.90 -3.31 -13.59
C ASP A 37 6.53 -1.92 -14.14
N LEU A 38 6.20 -0.96 -13.26
CA LEU A 38 6.03 0.45 -13.62
C LEU A 38 7.32 1.11 -14.13
N GLN A 39 8.45 0.80 -13.51
CA GLN A 39 9.75 1.31 -13.93
C GLN A 39 10.07 0.89 -15.37
N ALA A 40 9.82 -0.37 -15.71
CA ALA A 40 10.10 -0.94 -17.03
C ALA A 40 9.36 -0.21 -18.17
N ILE A 41 8.22 0.41 -17.89
CA ILE A 41 7.39 1.12 -18.88
C ILE A 41 7.44 2.65 -18.75
N ALA A 42 8.28 3.18 -17.86
CA ALA A 42 8.46 4.61 -17.60
C ALA A 42 9.37 5.32 -18.63
N SER A 43 9.03 5.18 -19.92
CA SER A 43 9.84 5.73 -21.03
C SER A 43 9.71 7.24 -21.21
N THR A 44 8.59 7.83 -20.78
CA THR A 44 8.33 9.27 -20.90
C THR A 44 8.58 10.01 -19.58
N PRO A 45 8.93 11.31 -19.61
CA PRO A 45 9.10 12.11 -18.39
C PRO A 45 7.89 12.06 -17.45
N ALA A 46 6.67 12.17 -18.01
CA ALA A 46 5.43 12.09 -17.21
C ALA A 46 5.26 10.72 -16.52
N ARG A 47 5.62 9.61 -17.19
CA ARG A 47 5.57 8.28 -16.59
C ARG A 47 6.66 8.09 -15.53
N ARG A 48 7.86 8.63 -15.75
CA ARG A 48 8.94 8.64 -14.74
C ARG A 48 8.53 9.41 -13.49
N GLN A 49 7.89 10.57 -13.63
CA GLN A 49 7.39 11.34 -12.49
C GLN A 49 6.36 10.55 -11.68
N ARG A 50 5.41 9.87 -12.35
CA ARG A 50 4.45 8.99 -11.67
C ARG A 50 5.12 7.83 -10.95
N TRP A 51 6.09 7.19 -11.59
CA TRP A 51 6.87 6.12 -10.97
C TRP A 51 7.64 6.62 -9.73
N GLN A 52 8.32 7.77 -9.83
CA GLN A 52 9.00 8.40 -8.68
C GLN A 52 8.05 8.73 -7.53
N ALA A 53 6.82 9.16 -7.82
CA ALA A 53 5.81 9.38 -6.80
C ALA A 53 5.47 8.08 -6.05
N CYS A 54 5.36 6.94 -6.77
CA CYS A 54 5.15 5.63 -6.17
C CYS A 54 6.37 5.19 -5.32
N VAL A 55 7.59 5.41 -5.82
CA VAL A 55 8.83 5.13 -5.07
C VAL A 55 8.84 5.89 -3.75
N HIS A 56 8.55 7.19 -3.80
CA HIS A 56 8.49 8.04 -2.61
C HIS A 56 7.43 7.56 -1.63
N GLN A 57 6.23 7.20 -2.11
CA GLN A 57 5.17 6.66 -1.24
C GLN A 57 5.61 5.38 -0.51
N LEU A 58 6.27 4.45 -1.20
CA LEU A 58 6.77 3.23 -0.56
C LEU A 58 7.87 3.54 0.46
N ALA A 59 8.84 4.38 0.09
CA ALA A 59 9.97 4.74 0.96
C ALA A 59 9.57 5.52 2.22
N THR A 60 8.43 6.21 2.17
CA THR A 60 7.91 7.02 3.29
C THR A 60 6.70 6.39 3.98
N CYS A 61 6.34 5.15 3.62
CA CYS A 61 5.20 4.48 4.22
C CYS A 61 5.52 4.01 5.64
N VAL A 62 5.08 4.78 6.64
CA VAL A 62 5.14 4.40 8.06
C VAL A 62 3.85 3.69 8.46
N LEU A 63 3.98 2.47 8.99
CA LEU A 63 2.83 1.72 9.48
C LEU A 63 2.44 2.14 10.89
N GLN A 64 1.15 2.44 11.07
CA GLN A 64 0.53 2.57 12.39
C GLN A 64 0.27 1.20 12.99
N PRO A 65 0.24 1.04 14.34
CA PRO A 65 -0.18 -0.19 14.98
C PRO A 65 -1.54 -0.70 14.44
N SER A 66 -1.75 -2.01 14.46
CA SER A 66 -3.06 -2.56 14.11
C SER A 66 -4.00 -2.35 15.29
N ILE A 67 -5.27 -2.07 15.03
CA ILE A 67 -6.27 -1.96 16.11
C ILE A 67 -6.50 -3.33 16.74
N SER A 68 -6.87 -3.33 18.01
CA SER A 68 -7.20 -4.54 18.74
C SER A 68 -8.51 -5.15 18.23
N LEU A 69 -8.68 -6.47 18.44
CA LEU A 69 -9.92 -7.16 18.07
C LEU A 69 -11.15 -6.55 18.77
N SER A 70 -10.99 -6.05 20.00
CA SER A 70 -12.04 -5.36 20.75
C SER A 70 -12.51 -4.07 20.09
N GLU A 71 -11.59 -3.25 19.59
CA GLU A 71 -11.91 -1.99 18.90
C GLU A 71 -12.59 -2.25 17.56
N LEU A 72 -12.25 -3.36 16.90
CA LEU A 72 -12.89 -3.78 15.65
C LEU A 72 -14.38 -4.11 15.84
N VAL A 73 -14.75 -4.73 16.96
CA VAL A 73 -16.12 -5.15 17.27
C VAL A 73 -16.97 -3.97 17.79
N GLN A 74 -16.37 -2.99 18.46
CA GLN A 74 -17.10 -1.83 18.98
C GLN A 74 -17.75 -0.95 17.89
N GLY A 75 -17.21 -0.93 16.68
CA GLY A 75 -17.85 -0.26 15.54
C GLY A 75 -19.11 -0.93 15.00
N HIS A 76 -19.51 -2.10 15.52
CA HIS A 76 -20.67 -2.88 15.06
C HIS A 76 -21.87 -2.83 16.02
N CYS A 77 -21.74 -2.26 17.22
CA CYS A 77 -22.78 -2.29 18.25
C CYS A 77 -23.54 -0.96 18.45
N ASP A 78 -23.26 0.06 17.64
CA ASP A 78 -23.95 1.35 17.69
C ASP A 78 -24.96 1.47 16.52
N GLU A 79 -25.93 0.56 16.44
CA GLU A 79 -27.21 0.73 15.70
C GLU A 79 -28.33 -0.10 16.36
#